data_AF-A0A8S3DZC5-F1
#
_entry.id   AF-A0A8S3DZC5-F1
#
_cell.length_a   1.000
_cell.length_b   1.000
_cell.length_c   1.000
_cell.angle_alpha   90.00
_cell.angle_beta   90.00
_cell.angle_gamma   90.00
#
_symmetry.space_group_name_H-M   'P 1'
#
loop_
_entity.id
_entity.type
_entity.pdbx_description
1 polymer ?
#
loop_
_entity_poly.entity_id
_entity_poly.type
_entity_poly.pdbx_seq_one_letter_code
_entity_poly.pdbx_strand_id
1 'polypeptide(L)'
;MDIREHLVNITTINNEDTLLTFLVLCKLSFQSSMIVDDNQHRLRWIDVVSKLKFSQLTLQQIITTYIDYKEAFNEFTFDIPALIHLITIAHPLPNANYSPFSTFMHLVQNLSLSSEMFYEQFLDIFTLRIRNQYYYFHHVGDLLRALKSRETLFGKYFQVYSTWINEDEVWKMFLYLFENTDLSEMVQNHLVLNLAKRFPTADIDKFYHDIKSAQNRLETITSVHRESYVKVLEAIISAFVDKHRYNTRYCYPLTEQQLKQFFRLALSLSLTYNLKQPPYSLIIERLVFKTGAQSHNKIQKMQLLFEKLIDFDQNLPPTIDPALAIRDEWLSDYSLNISTE
;
A
#
# COMPACT_ATOMS: atom_id res chain seq x y z
N MET A 1 -39.76 30.02 -6.68
CA MET A 1 -38.57 30.83 -6.30
C MET A 1 -37.46 29.82 -6.06
N ASP A 2 -36.46 29.76 -6.93
CA ASP A 2 -35.44 28.71 -6.85
C ASP A 2 -34.38 29.10 -5.83
N ILE A 3 -34.49 28.56 -4.62
CA ILE A 3 -33.55 28.77 -3.50
C ILE A 3 -32.11 28.47 -3.94
N ARG A 4 -31.93 27.58 -4.93
CA ARG A 4 -30.62 27.23 -5.48
C ARG A 4 -29.95 28.39 -6.20
N GLU A 5 -30.70 29.33 -6.77
CA GLU A 5 -30.14 30.52 -7.45
C GLU A 5 -29.52 31.51 -6.46
N HIS A 6 -30.08 31.67 -5.26
CA HIS A 6 -29.56 32.60 -4.25
C HIS A 6 -28.28 32.10 -3.57
N LEU A 7 -28.09 30.78 -3.47
CA LEU A 7 -26.86 30.17 -2.94
C LEU A 7 -25.65 30.33 -3.87
N VAL A 8 -25.87 30.66 -5.15
CA VAL A 8 -24.79 30.90 -6.13
C VAL A 8 -24.02 32.20 -5.85
N ASN A 9 -24.58 33.11 -5.06
CA ASN A 9 -24.01 34.45 -4.88
C ASN A 9 -22.79 34.50 -3.95
N ILE A 10 -22.60 33.50 -3.07
CA ILE A 10 -21.38 33.42 -2.24
C ILE A 10 -20.53 32.26 -2.73
N THR A 11 -19.54 32.59 -3.57
CA THR A 11 -18.56 31.62 -4.08
C THR A 11 -17.23 31.66 -3.32
N THR A 12 -17.03 32.64 -2.43
CA THR A 12 -15.76 32.89 -1.73
C THR A 12 -15.98 33.28 -0.27
N ILE A 13 -15.18 32.71 0.63
CA ILE A 13 -15.15 33.07 2.05
C ILE A 13 -13.82 33.76 2.36
N ASN A 14 -13.86 35.07 2.64
CA ASN A 14 -12.64 35.87 2.80
C ASN A 14 -12.29 36.13 4.28
N ASN A 15 -13.29 36.15 5.14
CA ASN A 15 -13.16 36.44 6.57
C ASN A 15 -14.34 35.83 7.36
N GLU A 16 -14.29 35.95 8.69
CA GLU A 16 -15.32 35.40 9.59
C GLU A 16 -16.71 36.01 9.33
N ASP A 17 -16.83 37.31 9.02
CA ASP A 17 -18.11 37.94 8.71
C ASP A 17 -18.78 37.34 7.46
N THR A 18 -17.99 37.08 6.40
CA THR A 18 -18.49 36.40 5.20
C THR A 18 -18.89 34.96 5.47
N LEU A 19 -18.19 34.28 6.39
CA LEU A 19 -18.55 32.93 6.83
C LEU A 19 -19.87 32.92 7.61
N LEU A 20 -20.08 33.85 8.54
CA LEU A 20 -21.35 33.99 9.26
C LEU A 20 -22.51 34.29 8.32
N THR A 21 -22.29 35.20 7.37
CA THR A 21 -23.29 35.52 6.33
C THR A 21 -23.63 34.28 5.51
N PHE A 22 -22.63 33.49 5.12
CA PHE A 22 -22.82 32.22 4.42
C PHE A 22 -23.65 31.23 5.24
N LEU A 23 -23.36 31.06 6.54
CA LEU A 23 -24.12 30.17 7.41
C LEU A 23 -25.59 30.60 7.57
N VAL A 24 -25.86 31.91 7.69
CA VAL A 24 -27.22 32.44 7.74
C VAL A 24 -27.98 32.11 6.45
N LEU A 25 -27.36 32.30 5.29
CA LEU A 25 -27.97 31.96 4.00
C LEU A 25 -28.19 30.45 3.84
N CYS A 26 -27.26 29.62 4.33
CA CYS A 26 -27.44 28.17 4.37
C CYS A 26 -28.69 27.82 5.19
N LYS A 27 -28.84 28.39 6.38
CA LYS A 27 -29.98 28.13 7.27
C LYS A 27 -31.31 28.47 6.59
N LEU A 28 -31.40 29.67 6.01
CA LEU A 28 -32.60 30.09 5.28
C LEU A 28 -32.90 29.18 4.09
N SER A 29 -31.86 28.73 3.38
CA SER A 29 -32.02 27.84 2.21
C SER A 29 -32.51 26.46 2.61
N PHE A 30 -31.95 25.88 3.68
CA PHE A 30 -32.41 24.62 4.24
C PHE A 30 -33.87 24.69 4.72
N GLN A 31 -34.21 25.72 5.50
CA GLN A 31 -35.59 25.95 5.96
C GLN A 31 -36.57 26.12 4.80
N SER A 32 -36.17 26.85 3.77
CA SER A 32 -37.01 27.05 2.58
C SER A 32 -37.19 25.74 1.80
N SER A 33 -36.15 24.90 1.72
CA SER A 33 -36.24 23.59 1.05
C SER A 33 -37.24 22.65 1.72
N MET A 34 -37.42 22.73 3.05
CA MET A 34 -38.43 21.93 3.76
C MET A 34 -39.87 22.29 3.40
N ILE A 35 -40.10 23.54 3.00
CA ILE A 35 -41.45 24.04 2.69
C ILE A 35 -41.82 23.71 1.24
N VAL A 36 -40.82 23.70 0.35
CA VAL A 36 -41.03 23.64 -1.10
C VAL A 36 -40.83 22.24 -1.66
N ASP A 37 -39.91 21.44 -1.11
CA ASP A 37 -39.54 20.13 -1.65
C ASP A 37 -40.11 19.00 -0.78
N ASP A 38 -40.77 18.02 -1.42
CA ASP A 38 -41.12 16.75 -0.77
C ASP A 38 -39.84 16.08 -0.21
N ASN A 39 -39.96 15.32 0.87
CA ASN A 39 -38.84 14.75 1.66
C ASN A 39 -37.68 14.11 0.86
N GLN A 40 -37.90 13.71 -0.40
CA GLN A 40 -36.90 13.12 -1.28
C GLN A 40 -35.93 14.12 -1.94
N HIS A 41 -36.26 15.42 -1.99
CA HIS A 41 -35.45 16.44 -2.69
C HIS A 41 -34.84 17.49 -1.75
N ARG A 42 -34.86 17.24 -0.43
CA ARG A 42 -34.30 18.15 0.57
C ARG A 42 -32.83 18.47 0.27
N LEU A 43 -32.50 19.75 0.37
CA LEU A 43 -31.16 20.27 0.18
C LEU A 43 -30.19 19.62 1.17
N ARG A 44 -29.00 19.22 0.72
CA ARG A 44 -27.91 18.72 1.57
C ARG A 44 -26.76 19.72 1.63
N TRP A 45 -25.85 19.54 2.57
CA TRP A 45 -24.71 20.44 2.74
C TRP A 45 -23.82 20.48 1.50
N ILE A 46 -23.60 19.34 0.85
CA ILE A 46 -22.81 19.31 -0.39
C ILE A 46 -23.41 20.19 -1.50
N ASP A 47 -24.74 20.30 -1.58
CA ASP A 47 -25.40 21.07 -2.63
C ASP A 47 -25.11 22.58 -2.48
N VAL A 48 -24.87 23.02 -1.24
CA VAL A 48 -24.54 24.40 -0.91
C VAL A 48 -23.04 24.64 -0.91
N VAL A 49 -22.30 23.80 -0.21
CA VAL A 49 -20.86 23.92 -0.01
C VAL A 49 -20.09 23.75 -1.32
N SER A 50 -20.58 22.91 -2.25
CA SER A 50 -19.96 22.75 -3.58
C SER A 50 -19.91 24.03 -4.41
N LYS A 51 -20.72 25.05 -4.08
CA LYS A 51 -20.70 26.36 -4.73
C LYS A 51 -19.52 27.22 -4.29
N LEU A 52 -18.94 26.94 -3.13
CA LEU A 52 -17.73 27.60 -2.66
C LEU A 52 -16.55 27.15 -3.51
N LYS A 53 -15.85 28.12 -4.11
CA LYS A 53 -14.68 27.91 -4.95
C LYS A 53 -13.37 28.17 -4.21
N PHE A 54 -13.40 29.06 -3.22
CA PHE A 54 -12.20 29.51 -2.53
C PHE A 54 -12.51 29.97 -1.10
N SER A 55 -11.55 29.78 -0.20
CA SER A 55 -11.58 30.31 1.15
C SER A 55 -10.20 30.83 1.57
N GLN A 56 -10.16 32.03 2.15
CA GLN A 56 -8.98 32.56 2.85
C GLN A 56 -8.91 32.07 4.30
N LEU A 57 -10.04 31.65 4.87
CA LEU A 57 -10.07 31.03 6.20
C LEU A 57 -9.53 29.60 6.14
N THR A 58 -8.86 29.21 7.22
CA THR A 58 -8.43 27.82 7.41
C THR A 58 -9.64 26.89 7.57
N LEU A 59 -9.46 25.63 7.21
CA LEU A 59 -10.48 24.60 7.41
C LEU A 59 -10.93 24.53 8.88
N GLN A 60 -10.00 24.65 9.82
CA GLN A 60 -10.31 24.61 11.24
C GLN A 60 -11.20 25.77 11.67
N GLN A 61 -10.93 27.00 11.20
CA GLN A 61 -11.81 28.15 11.48
C GLN A 61 -13.22 27.91 10.96
N ILE A 62 -13.38 27.44 9.72
CA ILE A 62 -14.69 27.17 9.13
C ILE A 62 -15.48 26.16 9.96
N ILE A 63 -14.84 25.06 10.36
CA ILE A 63 -15.52 23.99 11.11
C ILE A 63 -15.80 24.42 12.54
N THR A 64 -14.90 25.14 13.22
CA THR A 64 -15.16 25.65 14.57
C THR A 64 -16.37 26.59 14.56
N THR A 65 -16.43 27.54 13.63
CA THR A 65 -17.60 28.42 13.51
C THR A 65 -18.86 27.63 13.20
N TYR A 66 -18.82 26.63 12.30
CA TYR A 66 -19.99 25.77 12.08
C TYR A 66 -20.46 25.07 13.37
N ILE A 67 -19.52 24.55 14.18
CA ILE A 67 -19.83 23.88 15.44
C ILE A 67 -20.54 24.83 16.41
N ASP A 68 -20.09 26.08 16.52
CA ASP A 68 -20.71 27.10 17.38
C ASP A 68 -22.18 27.36 17.01
N TYR A 69 -22.54 27.19 15.74
CA TYR A 69 -23.91 27.35 15.23
C TYR A 69 -24.62 26.03 14.89
N LYS A 70 -24.05 24.88 15.24
CA LYS A 70 -24.55 23.56 14.84
C LYS A 70 -26.02 23.33 15.23
N GLU A 71 -26.43 23.84 16.39
CA GLU A 71 -27.80 23.73 16.88
C GLU A 71 -28.83 24.35 15.93
N ALA A 72 -28.43 25.38 15.16
CA ALA A 72 -29.30 26.01 14.17
C ALA A 72 -29.58 25.11 12.95
N PHE A 73 -28.87 23.99 12.81
CA PHE A 73 -28.92 23.05 11.69
C PHE A 73 -29.27 21.62 12.14
N ASN A 74 -29.86 21.42 13.32
CA ASN A 74 -30.10 20.07 13.88
C ASN A 74 -30.86 19.11 12.94
N GLU A 75 -31.73 19.62 12.05
CA GLU A 75 -32.45 18.81 11.06
C GLU A 75 -31.66 18.55 9.76
N PHE A 76 -30.51 19.21 9.58
CA PHE A 76 -29.63 19.14 8.42
C PHE A 76 -28.19 18.89 8.88
N THR A 77 -27.89 17.64 9.22
CA THR A 77 -26.54 17.27 9.66
C THR A 77 -25.53 17.48 8.55
N PHE A 78 -24.38 18.08 8.88
CA PHE A 78 -23.23 18.20 7.99
C PHE A 78 -22.90 16.84 7.36
N ASP A 79 -22.69 16.81 6.04
CA ASP A 79 -22.41 15.56 5.33
C ASP A 79 -20.93 15.42 4.96
N ILE A 80 -20.50 14.17 4.77
CA ILE A 80 -19.11 13.82 4.45
C ILE A 80 -18.66 14.48 3.12
N PRO A 81 -19.45 14.43 2.02
CA PRO A 81 -19.05 15.09 0.78
C PRO A 81 -18.78 16.59 0.95
N ALA A 82 -19.58 17.30 1.75
CA ALA A 82 -19.36 18.72 2.04
C ALA A 82 -18.04 18.96 2.75
N LEU A 83 -17.69 18.12 3.74
CA LEU A 83 -16.41 18.21 4.43
C LEU A 83 -15.24 17.98 3.46
N ILE A 84 -15.35 16.97 2.60
CA ILE A 84 -14.34 16.67 1.58
C ILE A 84 -14.19 17.87 0.63
N HIS A 85 -15.28 18.47 0.17
CA HIS A 85 -15.23 19.67 -0.66
C HIS A 85 -14.53 20.84 0.05
N LEU A 86 -14.85 21.11 1.32
CA LEU A 86 -14.14 22.13 2.11
C LEU A 86 -12.64 21.84 2.20
N ILE A 87 -12.25 20.58 2.43
CA ILE A 87 -10.83 20.16 2.41
C ILE A 87 -10.22 20.45 1.04
N THR A 88 -10.95 20.29 -0.07
CA THR A 88 -10.40 20.57 -1.40
C THR A 88 -10.09 22.04 -1.62
N ILE A 89 -10.96 22.96 -1.18
CA ILE A 89 -10.83 24.40 -1.44
C ILE A 89 -10.02 25.16 -0.40
N ALA A 90 -10.02 24.72 0.87
CA ALA A 90 -9.35 25.40 1.98
C ALA A 90 -7.92 24.90 2.21
N HIS A 91 -7.48 23.88 1.47
CA HIS A 91 -6.22 23.19 1.73
C HIS A 91 -5.28 23.17 0.50
N PRO A 92 -4.83 24.33 -0.02
CA PRO A 92 -3.64 24.34 -0.85
C PRO A 92 -2.45 24.03 0.08
N LEU A 93 -1.70 22.96 -0.16
CA LEU A 93 -0.51 22.65 0.64
C LEU A 93 0.73 23.32 0.02
N PRO A 94 1.19 24.45 0.55
CA PRO A 94 2.60 24.79 0.51
C PRO A 94 3.15 24.79 1.94
N ASN A 95 4.04 23.84 2.24
CA ASN A 95 4.86 23.75 3.46
C ASN A 95 4.14 23.46 4.78
N ALA A 96 3.54 22.27 4.94
CA ALA A 96 3.15 21.78 6.26
C ALA A 96 4.11 20.68 6.75
N ASN A 97 4.86 20.97 7.81
CA ASN A 97 5.67 19.99 8.57
C ASN A 97 4.81 18.94 9.30
N TYR A 98 3.48 19.11 9.31
CA TYR A 98 2.54 18.24 10.01
C TYR A 98 1.62 17.52 9.01
N SER A 99 1.30 16.27 9.33
CA SER A 99 0.37 15.46 8.53
C SER A 99 -1.05 16.04 8.58
N PRO A 100 -1.67 16.37 7.44
CA PRO A 100 -3.02 16.94 7.40
C PRO A 100 -4.10 15.93 7.81
N PHE A 101 -3.78 14.64 7.78
CA PHE A 101 -4.73 13.56 8.07
C PHE A 101 -5.12 13.49 9.55
N SER A 102 -4.24 13.89 10.47
CA SER A 102 -4.59 13.99 11.89
C SER A 102 -5.64 15.09 12.12
N THR A 103 -5.48 16.23 11.46
CA THR A 103 -6.47 17.32 11.46
C THR A 103 -7.80 16.85 10.87
N PHE A 104 -7.79 16.17 9.72
CA PHE A 104 -9.03 15.65 9.13
C PHE A 104 -9.76 14.70 10.07
N MET A 105 -9.03 13.82 10.76
CA MET A 105 -9.64 12.90 11.72
C MET A 105 -10.26 13.59 12.93
N HIS A 106 -9.58 14.62 13.46
CA HIS A 106 -10.15 15.43 14.54
C HIS A 106 -11.43 16.14 14.09
N LEU A 107 -11.46 16.68 12.86
CA LEU A 107 -12.67 17.33 12.32
C LEU A 107 -13.82 16.34 12.10
N VAL A 108 -13.53 15.16 11.55
CA VAL A 108 -14.52 14.07 11.39
C VAL A 108 -15.13 13.68 12.73
N GLN A 109 -14.30 13.55 13.78
CA GLN A 109 -14.76 13.23 15.14
C GLN A 109 -15.63 14.36 15.73
N ASN A 110 -15.19 15.61 15.62
CA ASN A 110 -15.94 16.77 16.11
C ASN A 110 -17.31 16.92 15.44
N LEU A 111 -17.39 16.59 14.15
CA LEU A 111 -18.64 16.60 13.39
C LEU A 111 -19.48 15.33 13.61
N SER A 112 -18.99 14.36 14.39
CA SER A 112 -19.64 13.06 14.62
C SER A 112 -19.89 12.26 13.33
N LEU A 113 -18.99 12.38 12.36
CA LEU A 113 -19.08 11.70 11.07
C LEU A 113 -18.41 10.31 11.10
N SER A 114 -18.88 9.41 10.23
CA SER A 114 -18.22 8.12 10.04
C SER A 114 -16.85 8.29 9.40
N SER A 115 -15.80 8.00 10.16
CA SER A 115 -14.43 8.03 9.67
C SER A 115 -14.16 6.98 8.58
N GLU A 116 -14.88 5.87 8.56
CA GLU A 116 -14.74 4.85 7.52
C GLU A 116 -15.28 5.39 6.18
N MET A 117 -16.53 5.88 6.19
CA MET A 117 -17.13 6.50 5.00
C MET A 117 -16.35 7.72 4.53
N PHE A 118 -15.75 8.48 5.45
CA PHE A 118 -14.90 9.61 5.09
C PHE A 118 -13.70 9.15 4.25
N TYR A 119 -12.96 8.15 4.70
CA TYR A 119 -11.82 7.64 3.94
C TYR A 119 -12.22 6.92 2.65
N GLU A 120 -13.39 6.29 2.59
CA GLU A 120 -13.88 5.74 1.33
C GLU A 120 -14.12 6.83 0.27
N GLN A 121 -14.79 7.91 0.64
CA GLN A 121 -15.10 9.00 -0.29
C GLN A 121 -13.90 9.92 -0.55
N PHE A 122 -12.97 10.05 0.42
CA PHE A 122 -11.77 10.87 0.26
C PHE A 122 -10.73 10.24 -0.66
N LEU A 123 -10.85 8.94 -0.99
CA LEU A 123 -9.88 8.21 -1.80
C LEU A 123 -9.63 8.86 -3.18
N ASP A 124 -10.67 9.42 -3.81
CA ASP A 124 -10.54 10.09 -5.11
C ASP A 124 -9.70 11.38 -5.01
N ILE A 125 -9.95 12.17 -3.96
CA ILE A 125 -9.17 13.38 -3.68
C ILE A 125 -7.74 13.02 -3.31
N PHE A 126 -7.53 11.99 -2.50
CA PHE A 126 -6.21 11.47 -2.18
C PHE A 126 -5.45 11.05 -3.44
N THR A 127 -6.11 10.31 -4.34
CA THR A 127 -5.53 9.86 -5.61
C THR A 127 -5.06 11.03 -6.47
N LEU A 128 -5.93 12.04 -6.65
CA LEU A 128 -5.59 13.25 -7.40
C LEU A 128 -4.39 13.97 -6.77
N ARG A 129 -4.36 14.07 -5.44
CA ARG A 129 -3.31 14.80 -4.72
C ARG A 129 -1.97 14.07 -4.68
N ILE A 130 -1.98 12.75 -4.56
CA ILE A 130 -0.76 11.93 -4.69
C ILE A 130 -0.17 12.06 -6.09
N ARG A 131 -1.00 11.98 -7.14
CA ARG A 131 -0.56 12.16 -8.53
C ARG A 131 0.11 13.51 -8.76
N ASN A 132 -0.38 14.55 -8.09
CA ASN A 132 0.16 15.91 -8.17
C ASN A 132 1.25 16.19 -7.12
N GLN A 133 1.72 15.16 -6.39
CA GLN A 133 2.78 15.25 -5.37
C GLN A 133 2.51 16.29 -4.27
N TYR A 134 1.24 16.46 -3.88
CA TYR A 134 0.87 17.41 -2.82
C TYR A 134 1.13 16.90 -1.40
N TYR A 135 1.44 15.61 -1.22
CA TYR A 135 1.71 15.03 0.09
C TYR A 135 3.18 14.65 0.22
N TYR A 136 3.78 14.98 1.37
CA TYR A 136 5.11 14.49 1.72
C TYR A 136 5.07 13.03 2.17
N PHE A 137 6.22 12.36 2.11
CA PHE A 137 6.40 10.97 2.56
C PHE A 137 5.79 10.72 3.94
N HIS A 138 6.12 11.55 4.93
CA HIS A 138 5.65 11.37 6.30
C HIS A 138 4.13 11.56 6.44
N HIS A 139 3.50 12.42 5.63
CA HIS A 139 2.03 12.58 5.63
C HIS A 139 1.35 11.27 5.27
N VAL A 140 1.82 10.60 4.21
CA VAL A 140 1.25 9.33 3.77
C VAL A 140 1.56 8.21 4.76
N GLY A 141 2.77 8.21 5.33
CA GLY A 141 3.15 7.27 6.40
C GLY A 141 2.17 7.34 7.57
N ASP A 142 1.92 8.53 8.11
CA ASP A 142 0.99 8.73 9.21
C ASP A 142 -0.44 8.29 8.88
N LEU A 143 -0.92 8.54 7.65
CA LEU A 143 -2.22 8.07 7.19
C LEU A 143 -2.29 6.53 7.19
N LEU A 144 -1.31 5.87 6.59
CA LEU A 144 -1.28 4.41 6.49
C LEU A 144 -1.19 3.77 7.88
N ARG A 145 -0.46 4.38 8.82
CA ARG A 145 -0.43 3.96 10.23
C ARG A 145 -1.78 4.09 10.89
N ALA A 146 -2.51 5.18 10.64
CA ALA A 146 -3.86 5.39 11.17
C ALA A 146 -4.86 4.38 10.57
N LEU A 147 -4.65 3.93 9.33
CA LEU A 147 -5.50 2.96 8.64
C LEU A 147 -5.15 1.48 8.94
N LYS A 148 -4.12 1.19 9.74
CA LYS A 148 -3.63 -0.18 9.96
C LYS A 148 -4.70 -1.18 10.45
N SER A 149 -5.68 -0.71 11.23
CA SER A 149 -6.78 -1.54 11.73
C SER A 149 -7.94 -1.67 10.75
N ARG A 150 -7.88 -0.96 9.61
CA ARG A 150 -8.88 -0.96 8.53
C ARG A 150 -8.22 -1.48 7.27
N GLU A 151 -7.96 -2.78 7.28
CA GLU A 151 -7.07 -3.47 6.33
C GLU A 151 -7.46 -3.24 4.86
N THR A 152 -8.77 -3.19 4.57
CA THR A 152 -9.30 -2.90 3.23
C THR A 152 -9.00 -1.48 2.77
N LEU A 153 -9.18 -0.48 3.64
CA LEU A 153 -8.84 0.92 3.35
C LEU A 153 -7.33 1.08 3.23
N PHE A 154 -6.56 0.50 4.14
CA PHE A 154 -5.11 0.46 4.04
C PHE A 154 -4.66 -0.03 2.66
N GLY A 155 -5.19 -1.17 2.22
CA GLY A 155 -4.87 -1.75 0.91
C GLY A 155 -5.16 -0.81 -0.25
N LYS A 156 -6.35 -0.17 -0.26
CA LYS A 156 -6.73 0.81 -1.30
C LYS A 156 -5.79 2.02 -1.32
N TYR A 157 -5.51 2.62 -0.17
CA TYR A 157 -4.65 3.79 -0.06
C TYR A 157 -3.19 3.49 -0.40
N PHE A 158 -2.66 2.36 0.08
CA PHE A 158 -1.29 1.93 -0.24
C PHE A 158 -1.14 1.60 -1.73
N GLN A 159 -2.16 0.99 -2.34
CA GLN A 159 -2.16 0.73 -3.79
C GLN A 159 -2.14 2.02 -4.61
N VAL A 160 -2.92 3.04 -4.22
CA VAL A 160 -2.89 4.35 -4.88
C VAL A 160 -1.50 4.98 -4.75
N TYR A 161 -0.93 5.00 -3.54
CA TYR A 161 0.42 5.50 -3.30
C TYR A 161 1.45 4.76 -4.16
N SER A 162 1.45 3.42 -4.12
CA SER A 162 2.43 2.59 -4.83
C SER A 162 2.37 2.75 -6.35
N THR A 163 1.18 3.06 -6.90
CA THR A 163 0.97 3.21 -8.34
C THR A 163 1.62 4.49 -8.88
N TRP A 164 1.54 5.59 -8.14
CA TRP A 164 1.95 6.92 -8.59
C TRP A 164 3.34 7.35 -8.12
N ILE A 165 3.90 6.68 -7.12
CA ILE A 165 5.19 7.00 -6.52
C ILE A 165 6.30 6.05 -7.01
N ASN A 166 7.54 6.53 -7.05
CA ASN A 166 8.68 5.75 -7.51
C ASN A 166 8.96 4.53 -6.60
N GLU A 167 9.61 3.50 -7.15
CA GLU A 167 9.86 2.23 -6.45
C GLU A 167 10.68 2.42 -5.15
N ASP A 168 11.66 3.33 -5.16
CA ASP A 168 12.54 3.60 -4.01
C ASP A 168 11.77 4.16 -2.81
N GLU A 169 10.85 5.09 -3.05
CA GLU A 169 10.00 5.66 -2.00
C GLU A 169 8.97 4.66 -1.50
N VAL A 170 8.45 3.79 -2.37
CA VAL A 170 7.56 2.69 -1.94
C VAL A 170 8.32 1.71 -1.05
N TRP A 171 9.58 1.38 -1.39
CA TRP A 171 10.43 0.55 -0.53
C TRP A 171 10.71 1.22 0.82
N LYS A 172 11.07 2.51 0.82
CA LYS A 172 11.25 3.28 2.06
C LYS A 172 9.99 3.32 2.90
N MET A 173 8.80 3.45 2.29
CA MET A 173 7.52 3.43 2.99
C MET A 173 7.27 2.09 3.65
N PHE A 174 7.57 0.99 2.97
CA PHE A 174 7.52 -0.36 3.53
C PHE A 174 8.40 -0.48 4.79
N LEU A 175 9.67 -0.06 4.71
CA LEU A 175 10.58 -0.08 5.85
C LEU A 175 10.06 0.78 7.01
N TYR A 176 9.61 2.00 6.69
CA TYR A 176 9.04 2.92 7.67
C TYR A 176 7.83 2.33 8.42
N LEU A 177 6.92 1.66 7.71
CA LEU A 177 5.74 1.07 8.33
C LEU A 177 6.10 -0.06 9.29
N PHE A 178 7.04 -0.93 8.91
CA PHE A 178 7.50 -2.03 9.77
C PHE A 178 8.29 -1.55 11.01
N GLU A 179 9.07 -0.47 10.87
CA GLU A 179 9.81 0.10 12.00
C GLU A 179 8.88 0.77 13.03
N ASN A 180 7.73 1.30 12.58
CA ASN A 180 6.90 2.18 13.40
C ASN A 180 5.51 1.63 13.74
N THR A 181 5.16 0.43 13.26
CA THR A 181 3.79 -0.07 13.31
C THR A 181 3.74 -1.59 13.40
N ASP A 182 2.89 -2.09 14.29
CA ASP A 182 2.49 -3.49 14.29
C ASP A 182 1.48 -3.74 13.16
N LEU A 183 1.83 -4.63 12.23
CA LEU A 183 1.11 -4.88 10.99
C LEU A 183 0.43 -6.24 11.05
N SER A 184 -0.88 -6.29 10.80
CA SER A 184 -1.61 -7.55 10.66
C SER A 184 -1.19 -8.31 9.41
N GLU A 185 -1.52 -9.60 9.35
CA GLU A 185 -1.23 -10.46 8.20
C GLU A 185 -1.85 -9.92 6.89
N MET A 186 -3.07 -9.38 6.95
CA MET A 186 -3.72 -8.81 5.76
C MET A 186 -3.00 -7.55 5.26
N VAL A 187 -2.54 -6.68 6.17
CA VAL A 187 -1.75 -5.50 5.82
C VAL A 187 -0.41 -5.93 5.20
N GLN A 188 0.26 -6.93 5.79
CA GLN A 188 1.48 -7.51 5.24
C GLN A 188 1.27 -8.05 3.82
N ASN A 189 0.16 -8.74 3.55
CA ASN A 189 -0.19 -9.23 2.22
C ASN A 189 -0.38 -8.09 1.21
N HIS A 190 -1.03 -6.99 1.59
CA HIS A 190 -1.13 -5.81 0.74
C HIS A 190 0.24 -5.20 0.40
N LEU A 191 1.17 -5.18 1.36
CA LEU A 191 2.55 -4.72 1.13
C LEU A 191 3.28 -5.63 0.13
N VAL A 192 3.25 -6.95 0.36
CA VAL A 192 3.87 -7.96 -0.53
C VAL A 192 3.34 -7.82 -1.95
N LEU A 193 2.02 -7.78 -2.13
CA LEU A 193 1.39 -7.72 -3.45
C LEU A 193 1.80 -6.47 -4.23
N ASN A 194 1.81 -5.31 -3.58
CA ASN A 194 2.15 -4.04 -4.22
C ASN A 194 3.64 -3.95 -4.56
N LEU A 195 4.52 -4.39 -3.65
CA LEU A 195 5.96 -4.43 -3.89
C LEU A 195 6.30 -5.42 -5.02
N ALA A 196 5.80 -6.65 -4.97
CA ALA A 196 6.01 -7.65 -6.03
C ALA A 196 5.50 -7.19 -7.42
N LYS A 197 4.38 -6.45 -7.43
CA LYS A 197 3.84 -5.84 -8.66
C LYS A 197 4.70 -4.69 -9.17
N ARG A 198 5.46 -3.99 -8.32
CA ARG A 198 6.30 -2.83 -8.65
C ARG A 198 7.78 -3.11 -8.88
N PHE A 199 8.28 -4.29 -8.53
CA PHE A 199 9.59 -4.77 -9.00
C PHE A 199 9.66 -5.48 -10.40
N PRO A 200 8.72 -5.36 -11.38
CA PRO A 200 8.83 -6.01 -12.70
C PRO A 200 9.98 -5.52 -13.59
N THR A 201 10.66 -4.44 -13.23
CA THR A 201 11.64 -3.77 -14.10
C THR A 201 12.91 -3.37 -13.35
N ALA A 202 13.00 -3.73 -12.06
CA ALA A 202 14.13 -3.36 -11.23
C ALA A 202 15.39 -4.08 -11.73
N ASP A 203 16.44 -3.30 -11.89
CA ASP A 203 17.81 -3.77 -11.93
C ASP A 203 17.98 -4.85 -10.83
N ILE A 204 18.36 -6.06 -11.24
CA ILE A 204 18.53 -7.22 -10.34
C ILE A 204 19.49 -6.85 -9.20
N ASP A 205 20.52 -6.05 -9.51
CA ASP A 205 21.51 -5.59 -8.55
C ASP A 205 20.90 -4.60 -7.56
N LYS A 206 19.99 -3.73 -8.02
CA LYS A 206 19.23 -2.83 -7.15
C LYS A 206 18.32 -3.60 -6.21
N PHE A 207 17.52 -4.54 -6.71
CA PHE A 207 16.65 -5.36 -5.86
C PHE A 207 17.47 -6.14 -4.82
N TYR A 208 18.61 -6.71 -5.22
CA TYR A 208 19.54 -7.35 -4.29
C TYR A 208 20.06 -6.37 -3.22
N HIS A 209 20.43 -5.14 -3.61
CA HIS A 209 20.88 -4.11 -2.69
C HIS A 209 19.77 -3.70 -1.69
N ASP A 210 18.54 -3.55 -2.17
CA ASP A 210 17.38 -3.18 -1.35
C ASP A 210 17.07 -4.25 -0.29
N ILE A 211 17.09 -5.53 -0.67
CA ILE A 211 16.90 -6.64 0.28
C ILE A 211 18.07 -6.72 1.27
N LYS A 212 19.31 -6.53 0.82
CA LYS A 212 20.49 -6.51 1.70
C LYS A 212 20.44 -5.35 2.69
N SER A 213 19.98 -4.18 2.25
CA SER A 213 19.75 -3.02 3.10
C SER A 213 18.66 -3.30 4.14
N ALA A 214 17.55 -3.91 3.73
CA ALA A 214 16.47 -4.34 4.60
C ALA A 214 16.91 -5.40 5.62
N GLN A 215 17.82 -6.30 5.22
CA GLN A 215 18.44 -7.29 6.10
C GLN A 215 19.28 -6.62 7.20
N ASN A 216 20.11 -5.64 6.86
CA ASN A 216 20.94 -4.94 7.84
C ASN A 216 20.09 -4.22 8.92
N ARG A 217 18.81 -3.91 8.60
CA ARG A 217 17.85 -3.31 9.55
C ARG A 217 17.15 -4.33 10.45
N LEU A 218 17.37 -5.65 10.27
CA LEU A 218 16.79 -6.67 11.17
C LEU A 218 17.21 -6.49 12.63
N GLU A 219 18.40 -5.94 12.86
CA GLU A 219 18.93 -5.67 14.19
C GLU A 219 18.18 -4.53 14.87
N THR A 220 17.67 -3.55 14.11
CA THR A 220 16.94 -2.39 14.63
C THR A 220 15.46 -2.67 14.84
N ILE A 221 14.92 -3.74 14.25
CA ILE A 221 13.53 -4.17 14.42
C ILE A 221 13.39 -4.92 15.75
N THR A 222 12.33 -4.59 16.49
CA THR A 222 12.03 -5.24 17.78
C THR A 222 11.85 -6.76 17.58
N SER A 223 12.25 -7.54 18.57
CA SER A 223 12.21 -9.01 18.50
C SER A 223 10.82 -9.57 18.18
N VAL A 224 9.76 -8.88 18.62
CA VAL A 224 8.36 -9.26 18.40
C VAL A 224 7.96 -9.17 16.92
N HIS A 225 8.49 -8.20 16.17
CA HIS A 225 8.12 -7.99 14.77
C HIS A 225 9.10 -8.62 13.78
N ARG A 226 10.24 -9.14 14.27
CA ARG A 226 11.30 -9.70 13.43
C ARG A 226 10.81 -10.87 12.58
N GLU A 227 10.01 -11.78 13.14
CA GLU A 227 9.49 -12.93 12.40
C GLU A 227 8.58 -12.49 11.24
N SER A 228 7.63 -11.59 11.51
CA SER A 228 6.72 -11.05 10.49
C SER A 228 7.46 -10.29 9.39
N TYR A 229 8.47 -9.50 9.77
CA TYR A 229 9.30 -8.78 8.81
C TYR A 229 10.09 -9.71 7.90
N VAL A 230 10.70 -10.76 8.46
CA VAL A 230 11.40 -11.81 7.69
C VAL A 230 10.44 -12.49 6.72
N LYS A 231 9.25 -12.90 7.19
CA LYS A 231 8.23 -13.53 6.33
C LYS A 231 7.85 -12.66 5.14
N VAL A 232 7.70 -11.35 5.33
CA VAL A 232 7.38 -10.44 4.23
C VAL A 232 8.54 -10.28 3.26
N LEU A 233 9.78 -10.17 3.73
CA LEU A 233 10.96 -10.15 2.85
C LEU A 233 11.07 -11.45 2.03
N GLU A 234 10.91 -12.60 2.68
CA GLU A 234 10.87 -13.93 2.05
C GLU A 234 9.78 -14.02 0.97
N ALA A 235 8.58 -13.50 1.25
CA ALA A 235 7.48 -13.46 0.29
C ALA A 235 7.77 -12.56 -0.91
N ILE A 236 8.40 -11.40 -0.70
CA ILE A 236 8.81 -10.48 -1.77
C ILE A 236 9.88 -11.13 -2.65
N ILE A 237 10.89 -11.79 -2.06
CA ILE A 237 11.92 -12.54 -2.80
C ILE A 237 11.27 -13.66 -3.61
N SER A 238 10.36 -14.42 -3.01
CA SER A 238 9.63 -15.50 -3.69
C SER A 238 8.87 -14.98 -4.90
N ALA A 239 8.15 -13.87 -4.76
CA ALA A 239 7.39 -13.26 -5.84
C ALA A 239 8.30 -12.70 -6.95
N PHE A 240 9.46 -12.15 -6.60
CA PHE A 240 10.47 -11.72 -7.56
C PHE A 240 11.02 -12.91 -8.37
N VAL A 241 11.47 -13.97 -7.70
CA VAL A 241 12.03 -15.16 -8.36
C VAL A 241 11.00 -15.86 -9.26
N ASP A 242 9.76 -16.03 -8.77
CA ASP A 242 8.69 -16.69 -9.55
C ASP A 242 8.33 -15.89 -10.81
N LYS A 243 8.34 -14.56 -10.73
CA LYS A 243 8.09 -13.71 -11.90
C LYS A 243 9.16 -13.85 -12.97
N HIS A 244 10.42 -14.03 -12.58
CA HIS A 244 11.54 -14.33 -13.49
C HIS A 244 11.57 -15.81 -13.95
N ARG A 245 10.64 -16.67 -13.50
CA ARG A 245 10.53 -18.09 -13.89
C ARG A 245 9.82 -18.30 -15.22
N TYR A 246 8.80 -17.49 -15.52
CA TYR A 246 7.84 -17.79 -16.60
C TYR A 246 7.75 -16.77 -17.73
N ASN A 247 8.35 -15.59 -17.59
CA ASN A 247 7.95 -14.47 -18.43
C ASN A 247 8.91 -14.22 -19.60
N THR A 248 8.50 -14.66 -20.79
CA THR A 248 9.17 -14.35 -22.08
C THR A 248 9.13 -12.87 -22.45
N ARG A 249 8.37 -12.03 -21.72
CA ARG A 249 8.27 -10.58 -21.94
C ARG A 249 9.25 -9.72 -21.12
N TYR A 250 9.90 -10.24 -20.07
CA TYR A 250 10.83 -9.47 -19.24
C TYR A 250 12.27 -9.86 -19.56
N CYS A 251 13.13 -8.84 -19.72
CA CYS A 251 14.30 -8.91 -20.60
C CYS A 251 15.41 -9.91 -20.26
N TYR A 252 15.54 -10.47 -19.05
CA TYR A 252 16.61 -11.44 -18.79
C TYR A 252 16.22 -12.48 -17.71
N PRO A 253 16.34 -13.80 -17.97
CA PRO A 253 16.26 -14.81 -16.93
C PRO A 253 17.41 -14.60 -15.92
N LEU A 254 17.15 -14.83 -14.63
CA LEU A 254 18.19 -14.78 -13.59
C LEU A 254 19.31 -15.76 -13.93
N THR A 255 20.56 -15.29 -13.86
CA THR A 255 21.74 -16.15 -14.03
C THR A 255 21.91 -17.08 -12.84
N GLU A 256 22.67 -18.16 -13.01
CA GLU A 256 22.98 -19.08 -11.90
C GLU A 256 23.68 -18.36 -10.74
N GLN A 257 24.58 -17.42 -11.03
CA GLN A 257 25.27 -16.63 -10.02
C GLN A 257 24.31 -15.74 -9.23
N GLN A 258 23.35 -15.09 -9.90
CA GLN A 258 22.32 -14.26 -9.24
C GLN A 258 21.41 -15.11 -8.36
N LEU A 259 20.99 -16.28 -8.83
CA LEU A 259 20.19 -17.21 -8.03
C LEU A 259 20.95 -17.69 -6.78
N LYS A 260 22.25 -18.00 -6.91
CA LYS A 260 23.10 -18.34 -5.76
C LYS A 260 23.21 -17.19 -4.75
N GLN A 261 23.30 -15.94 -5.22
CA GLN A 261 23.30 -14.75 -4.37
C GLN A 261 21.97 -14.59 -3.62
N PHE A 262 20.83 -14.69 -4.31
CA PHE A 262 19.51 -14.63 -3.66
C PHE A 262 19.28 -15.80 -2.70
N PHE A 263 19.80 -16.99 -3.01
CA PHE A 263 19.72 -18.14 -2.12
C PHE A 263 20.45 -17.88 -0.81
N ARG A 264 21.70 -17.41 -0.88
CA ARG A 264 22.50 -17.05 0.30
C ARG A 264 21.84 -15.94 1.11
N LEU A 265 21.32 -14.92 0.43
CA LEU A 265 20.60 -13.81 1.06
C LEU A 265 19.36 -14.32 1.82
N ALA A 266 18.52 -15.11 1.16
CA ALA A 266 17.35 -15.71 1.79
C ALA A 266 17.73 -16.61 2.97
N LEU A 267 18.79 -17.42 2.86
CA LEU A 267 19.25 -18.28 3.96
C LEU A 267 19.66 -17.45 5.18
N SER A 268 20.33 -16.32 4.94
CA SER A 268 20.74 -15.41 6.02
C SER A 268 19.60 -14.57 6.62
N LEU A 269 18.42 -14.54 6.00
CA LEU A 269 17.21 -13.92 6.56
C LEU A 269 16.45 -14.89 7.49
N SER A 270 16.50 -16.19 7.18
CA SER A 270 15.65 -17.19 7.84
C SER A 270 16.03 -17.38 9.31
N LEU A 271 15.04 -17.24 10.20
CA LEU A 271 15.18 -17.58 11.62
C LEU A 271 15.09 -19.09 11.85
N THR A 272 14.41 -19.80 10.95
CA THR A 272 14.20 -21.25 10.95
C THR A 272 14.50 -21.76 9.55
N TYR A 273 15.65 -22.39 9.35
CA TYR A 273 16.12 -22.89 8.06
C TYR A 273 15.18 -23.93 7.42
N ASN A 274 14.04 -23.50 6.89
CA ASN A 274 13.05 -24.36 6.27
C ASN A 274 13.12 -24.23 4.74
N LEU A 275 13.94 -25.09 4.13
CA LEU A 275 14.16 -25.12 2.68
C LEU A 275 12.89 -25.44 1.86
N LYS A 276 11.81 -25.91 2.51
CA LYS A 276 10.54 -26.19 1.83
C LYS A 276 9.71 -24.93 1.58
N GLN A 277 10.03 -23.80 2.21
CA GLN A 277 9.29 -22.56 1.97
C GLN A 277 9.44 -22.07 0.53
N PRO A 278 8.43 -21.34 0.00
CA PRO A 278 8.38 -20.90 -1.39
C PRO A 278 9.67 -20.25 -1.94
N PRO A 279 10.31 -19.25 -1.28
CA PRO A 279 11.49 -18.59 -1.85
C PRO A 279 12.66 -19.56 -2.05
N TYR A 280 12.92 -20.46 -1.10
CA TYR A 280 14.00 -21.44 -1.23
C TYR A 280 13.67 -22.49 -2.28
N SER A 281 12.48 -23.09 -2.20
CA SER A 281 12.09 -24.17 -3.10
C SER A 281 12.14 -23.75 -4.57
N LEU A 282 11.73 -22.52 -4.90
CA LEU A 282 11.80 -21.98 -6.27
C LEU A 282 13.24 -21.78 -6.75
N ILE A 283 14.11 -21.28 -5.87
CA ILE A 283 15.53 -21.07 -6.23
C ILE A 283 16.24 -22.41 -6.38
N ILE A 284 16.00 -23.36 -5.47
CA ILE A 284 16.59 -24.71 -5.49
C ILE A 284 16.17 -25.47 -6.74
N GLU A 285 14.87 -25.48 -7.05
CA GLU A 285 14.33 -26.10 -8.27
C GLU A 285 15.09 -25.59 -9.51
N ARG A 286 15.37 -24.28 -9.57
CA ARG A 286 16.03 -23.67 -10.72
C ARG A 286 17.53 -23.93 -10.77
N LEU A 287 18.22 -23.85 -9.65
CA LEU A 287 19.67 -24.08 -9.56
C LEU A 287 20.03 -25.54 -9.85
N VAL A 288 19.25 -26.48 -9.30
CA VAL A 288 19.58 -27.91 -9.28
C VAL A 288 18.86 -28.69 -10.38
N PHE A 289 17.57 -28.44 -10.61
CA PHE A 289 16.71 -29.34 -11.40
C PHE A 289 16.31 -28.79 -12.78
N LYS A 290 16.48 -27.49 -13.08
CA LYS A 290 16.06 -26.91 -14.38
C LYS A 290 17.17 -26.43 -15.31
N THR A 291 18.43 -26.42 -14.88
CA THR A 291 19.58 -25.99 -15.71
C THR A 291 19.98 -27.00 -16.79
N GLY A 292 19.54 -28.27 -16.69
CA GLY A 292 19.90 -29.37 -17.60
C GLY A 292 18.84 -29.76 -18.65
N ALA A 293 17.70 -29.08 -18.71
CA ALA A 293 16.54 -29.49 -19.51
C ALA A 293 16.83 -29.69 -21.01
N GLN A 294 17.83 -28.98 -21.56
CA GLN A 294 18.17 -29.00 -22.99
C GLN A 294 19.03 -30.20 -23.44
N SER A 295 19.66 -30.94 -22.52
CA SER A 295 20.44 -32.14 -22.90
C SER A 295 19.51 -33.27 -23.35
N HIS A 296 19.73 -33.82 -24.56
CA HIS A 296 18.94 -34.94 -25.07
C HIS A 296 19.41 -36.29 -24.49
N ASN A 297 20.61 -36.33 -23.87
CA ASN A 297 21.18 -37.55 -23.31
C ASN A 297 20.87 -37.67 -21.81
N LYS A 298 20.11 -38.72 -21.45
CA LYS A 298 19.69 -38.98 -20.06
C LYS A 298 20.86 -39.20 -19.10
N ILE A 299 21.94 -39.85 -19.54
CA ILE A 299 23.11 -40.12 -18.69
C ILE A 299 23.83 -38.80 -18.38
N GLN A 300 24.02 -37.94 -19.37
CA GLN A 300 24.61 -36.61 -19.18
C GLN A 300 23.72 -35.72 -18.30
N LYS A 301 22.38 -35.82 -18.44
CA LYS A 301 21.43 -35.14 -17.53
C LYS A 301 21.59 -35.59 -16.09
N MET A 302 21.74 -36.89 -15.84
CA MET A 302 21.96 -37.43 -14.50
C MET A 302 23.32 -37.01 -13.92
N GLN A 303 24.39 -37.08 -14.71
CA GLN A 303 25.72 -36.61 -14.27
C GLN A 303 25.68 -35.14 -13.85
N LEU A 304 25.09 -34.28 -14.68
CA LEU A 304 24.93 -32.86 -14.36
C LEU A 304 24.08 -32.65 -13.10
N LEU A 305 23.02 -33.44 -12.89
CA LEU A 305 22.21 -33.37 -11.68
C LEU A 305 23.05 -33.69 -10.42
N PHE A 306 23.85 -34.75 -10.46
CA PHE A 306 24.72 -35.10 -9.34
C PHE A 306 25.77 -34.02 -9.06
N GLU A 307 26.39 -33.45 -10.10
CA GLU A 307 27.31 -32.32 -9.95
C GLU A 307 26.62 -31.11 -9.29
N LYS A 308 25.39 -30.79 -9.71
CA LYS A 308 24.61 -29.68 -9.12
C LYS A 308 24.17 -29.97 -7.69
N LEU A 309 23.84 -31.22 -7.35
CA LEU A 309 23.52 -31.61 -5.97
C LEU A 309 24.74 -31.49 -5.05
N ILE A 310 25.92 -31.88 -5.52
CA ILE A 310 27.18 -31.71 -4.78
C ILE A 310 27.50 -30.22 -4.58
N ASP A 311 27.40 -29.41 -5.63
CA ASP A 311 27.60 -27.95 -5.52
C ASP A 311 26.56 -27.31 -4.58
N PHE A 312 25.31 -27.76 -4.63
CA PHE A 312 24.25 -27.28 -3.73
C PHE A 312 24.57 -27.58 -2.26
N ASP A 313 24.94 -28.83 -1.95
CA ASP A 313 25.32 -29.27 -0.60
C ASP A 313 26.48 -28.44 -0.03
N GLN A 314 27.53 -28.20 -0.83
CA GLN A 314 28.68 -27.37 -0.45
C GLN A 314 28.33 -25.90 -0.14
N ASN A 315 27.18 -25.40 -0.63
CA ASN A 315 26.73 -24.04 -0.42
C ASN A 315 25.71 -23.90 0.73
N LEU A 316 25.34 -24.99 1.40
CA LEU A 316 24.46 -24.96 2.55
C LEU A 316 25.26 -24.79 3.87
N PRO A 317 24.69 -24.09 4.86
CA PRO A 317 25.15 -24.21 6.24
C PRO A 317 25.21 -25.67 6.68
N PRO A 318 26.26 -26.10 7.42
CA PRO A 318 26.48 -27.50 7.80
C PRO A 318 25.39 -28.08 8.71
N THR A 319 24.52 -27.23 9.25
CA THR A 319 23.39 -27.60 10.11
C THR A 319 22.13 -27.97 9.33
N ILE A 320 22.14 -27.82 8.01
CA ILE A 320 20.98 -28.05 7.15
C ILE A 320 21.16 -29.36 6.39
N ASP A 321 20.18 -30.26 6.50
CA ASP A 321 20.14 -31.46 5.68
C ASP A 321 19.63 -31.14 4.26
N PRO A 322 20.45 -31.30 3.21
CA PRO A 322 20.06 -31.06 1.82
C PRO A 322 18.90 -31.95 1.36
N ALA A 323 18.71 -33.13 1.95
CA ALA A 323 17.62 -34.03 1.58
C ALA A 323 16.24 -33.41 1.87
N LEU A 324 16.14 -32.49 2.84
CA LEU A 324 14.90 -31.80 3.19
C LEU A 324 14.42 -30.83 2.10
N ALA A 325 15.29 -30.41 1.19
CA ALA A 325 14.95 -29.51 0.08
C ALA A 325 14.34 -30.24 -1.12
N ILE A 326 14.65 -31.52 -1.31
CA ILE A 326 14.31 -32.24 -2.53
C ILE A 326 12.83 -32.61 -2.53
N ARG A 327 12.16 -32.38 -3.66
CA ARG A 327 10.78 -32.79 -3.89
C ARG A 327 10.71 -33.79 -5.02
N ASP A 328 9.96 -34.87 -4.82
CA ASP A 328 9.82 -35.96 -5.81
C ASP A 328 9.32 -35.47 -7.18
N GLU A 329 8.45 -34.46 -7.17
CA GLU A 329 7.91 -33.83 -8.39
C GLU A 329 8.99 -33.27 -9.32
N TRP A 330 10.13 -32.83 -8.78
CA TRP A 330 11.26 -32.28 -9.57
C TRP A 330 12.13 -33.35 -10.22
N LEU A 331 12.00 -34.61 -9.81
CA LEU A 331 12.76 -35.74 -10.35
C LEU A 331 12.07 -36.42 -11.53
N SER A 332 10.84 -36.00 -11.88
CA SER A 332 10.05 -36.58 -12.96
C SER A 332 10.80 -36.66 -14.30
N ASP A 333 11.51 -35.59 -14.67
CA ASP A 333 12.33 -35.50 -15.91
C ASP A 333 13.60 -36.36 -15.87
N TYR A 334 13.97 -36.87 -14.69
CA TYR A 334 15.16 -37.69 -14.44
C TYR A 334 14.83 -39.16 -14.21
N SER A 335 13.55 -39.54 -14.26
CA SER A 335 13.13 -40.93 -14.10
C SER A 335 13.65 -41.81 -15.26
N LEU A 336 14.30 -42.91 -14.90
CA LEU A 336 14.61 -44.00 -15.82
C LEU A 336 13.46 -45.00 -15.75
N ASN A 337 12.67 -45.12 -16.81
CA ASN A 337 11.82 -46.29 -17.00
C ASN A 337 12.74 -47.47 -17.24
N ILE A 338 13.07 -48.19 -16.18
CA ILE A 338 13.69 -49.51 -16.27
C ILE A 338 12.52 -50.44 -16.62
N SER A 339 12.40 -50.82 -17.89
CA SER A 339 11.49 -51.88 -18.29
C SER A 339 11.92 -53.15 -17.57
N THR A 340 11.13 -53.57 -16.59
CA THR A 340 11.20 -54.92 -16.04
C THR A 340 10.63 -55.86 -17.10
N GLU A 341 11.51 -56.63 -17.73
CA GLU A 341 11.14 -57.74 -18.62
C GLU A 341 10.30 -58.80 -17.91
#